data_AF-A0A7J7NLF5-F1
#
_entry.id   AF-A0A7J7NLF5-F1
#
_cell.length_a   1.000
_cell.length_b   1.000
_cell.length_c   1.000
_cell.angle_alpha   90.00
_cell.angle_beta   90.00
_cell.angle_gamma   90.00
#
_symmetry.space_group_name_H-M   'P 1'
#
loop_
_entity.id
_entity.type
_entity.pdbx_description
1 polymer ?
#
loop_
_entity_poly.entity_id
_entity_poly.type
_entity_poly.pdbx_seq_one_letter_code
_entity_poly.pdbx_strand_id
1 'polypeptide(L)'
;MRTVNRLCDDSKNIVYIVSGRGRDNLSKWFSPCGEIGIAAEHGYYMRWSQDKEWESCGQNFDFGWIQMAEPVMKLYIEATDGSSIETKESGLVWHHQDANPGFGSCQAKKMLDHLESVLANEVVTVKRGQFIIEVKPQGVKKGIVVEKVFTSIANDERKADFVLCIGDDRLDEEMFEIIENAMSRIASPKCCSFCLHSWTKTK
;
A
#
# COMPACT_ATOMS: atom_id res chain seq x y z
N MET A 1 7.30 -5.01 -17.48
CA MET A 1 6.42 -4.10 -18.24
C MET A 1 5.67 -4.78 -19.38
N ARG A 2 6.30 -5.52 -20.31
CA ARG A 2 5.61 -6.12 -21.48
C ARG A 2 4.31 -6.90 -21.16
N THR A 3 4.28 -7.70 -20.10
CA THR A 3 3.07 -8.45 -19.71
C THR A 3 1.95 -7.54 -19.24
N VAL A 4 2.25 -6.56 -18.38
CA VAL A 4 1.27 -5.61 -17.84
C VAL A 4 0.66 -4.79 -18.98
N ASN A 5 1.48 -4.28 -19.89
CA ASN A 5 0.98 -3.53 -21.05
C ASN A 5 -0.02 -4.36 -21.86
N ARG A 6 0.31 -5.63 -22.16
CA ARG A 6 -0.60 -6.52 -22.90
C ARG A 6 -1.92 -6.79 -22.17
N LEU A 7 -1.91 -6.78 -20.84
CA LEU A 7 -3.15 -6.91 -20.06
C LEU A 7 -3.98 -5.62 -20.17
N CYS A 8 -3.34 -4.46 -20.09
CA CYS A 8 -3.99 -3.15 -20.24
C CYS A 8 -4.49 -2.88 -21.67
N ASP A 9 -3.86 -3.45 -22.70
CA ASP A 9 -4.26 -3.25 -24.11
C ASP A 9 -5.60 -3.94 -24.46
N ASP A 10 -6.07 -4.88 -23.64
CA ASP A 10 -7.37 -5.53 -23.82
C ASP A 10 -8.46 -4.75 -23.07
N SER A 11 -9.43 -4.21 -23.82
CA SER A 11 -10.53 -3.40 -23.28
C SER A 11 -11.47 -4.16 -22.32
N LYS A 12 -11.37 -5.50 -22.27
CA LYS A 12 -12.12 -6.32 -21.31
C LYS A 12 -11.46 -6.38 -19.94
N ASN A 13 -10.18 -6.00 -19.85
CA ASN A 13 -9.43 -6.04 -18.61
C ASN A 13 -9.49 -4.70 -17.89
N ILE A 14 -9.60 -4.79 -16.57
CA ILE A 14 -9.45 -3.66 -15.68
C ILE A 14 -8.27 -3.99 -14.78
N VAL A 15 -7.17 -3.25 -14.93
CA VAL A 15 -5.89 -3.57 -14.27
C VAL A 15 -5.54 -2.48 -13.27
N TYR A 16 -5.31 -2.90 -12.03
CA TYR A 16 -4.87 -2.02 -10.94
C TYR A 16 -3.58 -2.51 -10.29
N ILE A 17 -2.75 -1.57 -9.86
CA ILE A 17 -1.58 -1.83 -9.02
C ILE A 17 -1.80 -1.17 -7.67
N VAL A 18 -1.79 -1.96 -6.60
CA VAL A 18 -1.92 -1.47 -5.22
C VAL A 18 -0.62 -1.69 -4.49
N SER A 19 0.06 -0.62 -4.09
CA SER A 19 1.41 -0.69 -3.54
C SER A 19 1.60 0.21 -2.32
N GLY A 20 2.51 -0.18 -1.43
CA GLY A 20 3.00 0.67 -0.34
C GLY A 20 3.96 1.76 -0.79
N ARG A 21 4.36 1.79 -2.08
CA ARG A 21 5.30 2.76 -2.64
C ARG A 21 4.65 4.14 -2.83
N GLY A 22 5.47 5.18 -2.78
CA GLY A 22 5.04 6.57 -3.03
C GLY A 22 4.60 6.83 -4.48
N ARG A 23 3.82 7.89 -4.69
CA ARG A 23 3.23 8.26 -5.99
C ARG A 23 4.29 8.47 -7.07
N ASP A 24 5.37 9.18 -6.78
CA ASP A 24 6.41 9.51 -7.75
C ASP A 24 7.08 8.26 -8.32
N ASN A 25 7.41 7.31 -7.45
CA ASN A 25 8.03 6.04 -7.83
C ASN A 25 7.11 5.25 -8.76
N LEU A 26 5.84 5.09 -8.39
CA LEU A 26 4.88 4.33 -9.20
C LEU A 26 4.57 5.05 -10.52
N SER A 27 4.41 6.36 -10.49
CA SER A 27 4.16 7.17 -11.70
C SER A 27 5.31 7.03 -12.69
N LYS A 28 6.56 7.04 -12.20
CA LYS A 28 7.74 6.85 -13.02
C LYS A 28 7.80 5.45 -13.63
N TRP A 29 7.62 4.41 -12.80
CA TRP A 29 7.75 3.02 -13.24
C TRP A 29 6.65 2.60 -14.23
N PHE A 30 5.44 3.12 -14.07
CA PHE A 30 4.28 2.76 -14.90
C PHE A 30 3.89 3.83 -15.92
N SER A 31 4.72 4.86 -16.10
CA SER A 31 4.54 5.87 -17.16
C SER A 31 4.29 5.31 -18.58
N PRO A 32 4.81 4.14 -18.99
CA PRO A 32 4.53 3.59 -20.32
C PRO A 32 3.13 2.95 -20.45
N CYS A 33 2.34 2.85 -19.39
CA CYS A 33 1.02 2.21 -19.37
C CYS A 33 -0.08 3.29 -19.21
N GLY A 34 -0.85 3.55 -20.27
CA GLY A 34 -1.91 4.59 -20.23
C GLY A 34 -3.12 4.20 -19.36
N GLU A 35 -3.65 3.00 -19.58
CA GLU A 35 -4.94 2.55 -19.02
C GLU A 35 -4.83 1.89 -17.63
N ILE A 36 -3.66 1.95 -16.98
CA ILE A 36 -3.47 1.28 -15.69
C ILE A 36 -3.88 2.17 -14.52
N GLY A 37 -4.75 1.64 -13.66
CA GLY A 37 -5.05 2.26 -12.39
C GLY A 37 -3.93 2.01 -11.37
N ILE A 38 -3.60 3.02 -10.56
CA ILE A 38 -2.53 2.90 -9.57
C ILE A 38 -3.01 3.43 -8.24
N ALA A 39 -2.75 2.66 -7.18
CA ALA A 39 -2.90 3.07 -5.81
C ALA A 39 -1.55 3.02 -5.07
N ALA A 40 -1.17 4.17 -4.51
CA ALA A 40 0.09 4.41 -3.83
C ALA A 40 -0.13 4.47 -2.32
N GLU A 41 0.96 4.33 -1.56
CA GLU A 41 1.00 4.49 -0.10
C GLU A 41 -0.07 3.65 0.61
N HIS A 42 -0.13 2.37 0.24
CA HIS A 42 -1.08 1.37 0.77
C HIS A 42 -2.54 1.70 0.45
N GLY A 43 -2.78 2.48 -0.60
CA GLY A 43 -4.12 2.87 -1.02
C GLY A 43 -4.55 4.23 -0.54
N TYR A 44 -3.69 5.02 0.13
CA TYR A 44 -4.03 6.40 0.50
C TYR A 44 -4.25 7.29 -0.71
N TYR A 45 -3.45 7.11 -1.75
CA TYR A 45 -3.65 7.79 -3.02
C TYR A 45 -4.06 6.78 -4.08
N MET A 46 -4.97 7.17 -4.97
CA MET A 46 -5.38 6.37 -6.10
C MET A 46 -5.56 7.26 -7.32
N ARG A 47 -5.20 6.75 -8.49
CA ARG A 47 -5.57 7.33 -9.78
C ARG A 47 -6.15 6.23 -10.65
N TRP A 48 -7.16 6.59 -11.43
CA TRP A 48 -7.92 5.64 -12.25
C TRP A 48 -7.17 5.25 -13.54
N SER A 49 -6.35 6.15 -14.07
CA SER A 49 -5.51 5.93 -15.27
C SER A 49 -4.41 6.99 -15.34
N GLN A 50 -3.52 6.91 -16.33
CA GLN A 50 -2.37 7.82 -16.48
C GLN A 50 -2.77 9.28 -16.73
N ASP A 51 -3.92 9.51 -17.38
CA ASP A 51 -4.49 10.82 -17.72
C ASP A 51 -5.35 11.44 -16.61
N LYS A 52 -5.57 10.72 -15.51
CA LYS A 52 -6.41 11.18 -14.39
C LYS A 52 -5.56 11.68 -13.24
N GLU A 53 -6.11 12.66 -12.54
CA GLU A 53 -5.54 13.20 -11.31
C GLU A 53 -5.55 12.15 -10.19
N TRP A 54 -4.62 12.32 -9.25
CA TRP A 54 -4.60 11.53 -8.04
C TRP A 54 -5.70 11.97 -7.08
N GLU A 55 -6.39 11.01 -6.51
CA GLU A 55 -7.42 11.16 -5.49
C GLU A 55 -6.91 10.60 -4.16
N SER A 56 -7.23 11.27 -3.07
CA SER A 56 -7.02 10.73 -1.72
C SER A 56 -8.17 9.79 -1.36
N CYS A 57 -7.85 8.55 -1.02
CA CYS A 57 -8.77 7.54 -0.51
C CYS A 57 -8.72 7.56 1.02
N GLY A 58 -9.46 8.48 1.62
CA GLY A 58 -9.53 8.61 3.07
C GLY A 58 -10.07 9.95 3.52
N GLN A 59 -10.03 10.20 4.82
CA GLN A 59 -10.20 11.54 5.36
C GLN A 59 -8.99 12.40 4.98
N ASN A 60 -9.19 13.71 4.85
CA ASN A 60 -8.06 14.63 4.76
C ASN A 60 -7.33 14.60 6.10
N PHE A 61 -6.19 13.91 6.15
CA PHE A 61 -5.34 13.89 7.33
C PHE A 61 -4.49 15.16 7.40
N ASP A 62 -4.39 15.70 8.60
CA ASP A 62 -3.29 16.60 8.93
C ASP A 62 -2.01 15.77 9.06
N PHE A 63 -0.97 16.17 8.32
CA PHE A 63 0.34 15.54 8.35
C PHE A 63 1.30 16.21 9.35
N GLY A 64 0.79 17.04 10.27
CA GLY A 64 1.57 17.63 11.36
C GLY A 64 2.35 16.60 12.18
N TRP A 65 1.85 15.38 12.31
CA TRP A 65 2.56 14.27 12.96
C TRP A 65 3.90 13.91 12.31
N ILE A 66 4.11 14.20 11.02
CA ILE A 66 5.40 13.97 10.34
C ILE A 66 6.50 14.80 11.02
N GLN A 67 6.19 16.04 11.40
CA GLN A 67 7.13 16.93 12.09
C GLN A 67 7.50 16.43 13.50
N MET A 68 6.64 15.61 14.11
CA MET A 68 6.91 14.95 15.40
C MET A 68 7.69 13.64 15.24
N ALA A 69 7.36 12.85 14.21
CA ALA A 69 7.96 11.54 13.96
C ALA A 69 9.36 11.62 13.33
N GLU A 70 9.59 12.57 12.42
CA GLU A 70 10.85 12.68 11.67
C GLU A 70 12.07 12.91 12.59
N PRO A 71 12.03 13.81 13.60
CA PRO A 71 13.14 13.97 14.54
C PRO A 71 13.47 12.69 15.31
N VAL A 72 12.43 11.93 15.70
CA VAL A 72 12.61 10.65 16.38
C VAL A 72 13.34 9.67 15.47
N MET A 73 12.90 9.52 14.22
CA MET A 73 13.57 8.63 13.26
C MET A 73 15.01 9.05 12.97
N LYS A 74 15.29 10.36 12.85
CA LYS A 74 16.65 10.87 12.64
C LYS A 74 17.63 10.47 13.74
N LEU A 75 17.20 10.47 15.01
CA LEU A 75 18.05 10.00 16.12
C LEU A 75 18.51 8.55 15.92
N TYR A 76 17.64 7.69 15.39
CA TYR A 76 17.99 6.29 15.13
C TYR A 76 18.80 6.10 13.85
N ILE A 77 18.68 7.00 12.87
CA ILE A 77 19.56 7.02 11.69
C ILE A 77 20.99 7.30 12.15
N GLU A 78 21.19 8.36 12.95
CA GLU A 78 22.51 8.72 13.49
C GLU A 78 23.12 7.61 14.37
N ALA A 79 22.26 6.87 15.08
CA ALA A 79 22.70 5.78 15.95
C ALA A 79 22.85 4.43 15.24
N THR A 80 22.49 4.31 13.96
CA THR A 80 22.41 3.01 13.26
C THR A 80 23.01 3.09 11.86
N ASP A 81 24.29 2.75 11.75
CA ASP A 81 24.99 2.66 10.47
C ASP A 81 24.27 1.72 9.49
N GLY A 82 24.17 2.16 8.23
CA GLY A 82 23.46 1.43 7.18
C GLY A 82 21.94 1.57 7.22
N SER A 83 21.38 2.37 8.14
CA SER A 83 19.96 2.71 8.12
C SER A 83 19.67 3.99 7.33
N SER A 84 18.44 4.15 6.86
CA SER A 84 18.00 5.32 6.11
C SER A 84 16.53 5.63 6.38
N ILE A 85 16.09 6.82 5.98
CA ILE A 85 14.67 7.22 6.01
C ILE A 85 14.17 7.50 4.60
N GLU A 86 12.99 7.00 4.28
CA GLU A 86 12.21 7.31 3.10
C GLU A 86 11.02 8.17 3.55
N THR A 87 11.02 9.43 3.13
CA THR A 87 9.89 10.35 3.31
C THR A 87 8.94 10.20 2.14
N LYS A 88 7.71 9.77 2.42
CA LYS A 88 6.58 9.76 1.50
C LYS A 88 5.68 10.97 1.79
N GLU A 89 4.62 11.15 1.01
CA GLU A 89 3.72 12.27 1.24
C GLU A 89 2.82 12.06 2.45
N SER A 90 2.32 10.84 2.63
CA SER A 90 1.46 10.46 3.76
C SER A 90 2.15 9.51 4.73
N GLY A 91 3.47 9.32 4.64
CA GLY A 91 4.15 8.27 5.39
C GLY A 91 5.63 8.54 5.63
N LEU A 92 6.16 7.96 6.70
CA LEU A 92 7.60 7.88 6.95
C LEU A 92 8.00 6.42 7.09
N VAL A 93 9.09 6.03 6.44
CA VAL A 93 9.63 4.67 6.56
C VAL A 93 11.10 4.74 6.93
N TRP A 94 11.47 4.12 8.04
CA TRP A 94 12.85 3.87 8.40
C TRP A 94 13.26 2.47 7.92
N HIS A 95 14.33 2.40 7.14
CA HIS A 95 14.89 1.18 6.58
C HIS A 95 16.16 0.79 7.33
N HIS A 96 16.30 -0.49 7.64
CA HIS A 96 17.47 -1.03 8.33
C HIS A 96 17.98 -2.34 7.72
N GLN A 97 17.68 -2.58 6.45
CA GLN A 97 18.08 -3.78 5.73
C GLN A 97 19.60 -3.87 5.57
N ASP A 98 20.27 -2.74 5.36
CA ASP A 98 21.72 -2.67 5.17
C ASP A 98 22.49 -2.47 6.48
N ALA A 99 21.77 -2.33 7.60
CA ALA A 99 22.36 -2.29 8.94
C ALA A 99 22.73 -3.70 9.41
N ASN A 100 23.56 -3.79 10.45
CA ASN A 100 23.80 -5.07 11.12
C ASN A 100 22.45 -5.69 11.57
N PRO A 101 22.11 -6.94 11.19
CA PRO A 101 20.75 -7.47 11.41
C PRO A 101 20.32 -7.51 12.87
N GLY A 102 21.23 -7.91 13.78
CA GLY A 102 20.94 -7.98 15.21
C GLY A 102 20.77 -6.59 15.83
N PHE A 103 21.67 -5.68 15.49
CA PHE A 103 21.63 -4.31 15.99
C PHE A 103 20.44 -3.52 15.42
N GLY A 104 20.22 -3.58 14.11
CA GLY A 104 19.10 -2.94 13.41
C GLY A 104 17.75 -3.42 13.94
N SER A 105 17.58 -4.73 14.20
CA SER A 105 16.37 -5.27 14.85
C SER A 105 16.17 -4.73 16.28
N CYS A 106 17.24 -4.57 17.05
CA CYS A 106 17.18 -3.98 18.39
C CYS A 106 16.76 -2.51 18.34
N GLN A 107 17.35 -1.74 17.42
CA GLN A 107 17.03 -0.34 17.20
C GLN A 107 15.58 -0.16 16.70
N ALA A 108 15.12 -1.03 15.79
CA ALA A 108 13.73 -1.06 15.32
C ALA A 108 12.73 -1.21 16.48
N LYS A 109 13.01 -2.11 17.44
CA LYS A 109 12.15 -2.31 18.62
C LYS A 109 12.07 -1.05 19.47
N LYS A 110 13.22 -0.43 19.79
CA LYS A 110 13.26 0.80 20.57
C LYS A 110 12.57 1.97 19.86
N MET A 111 12.77 2.08 18.54
CA MET A 111 12.12 3.10 17.72
C MET A 111 10.61 2.94 17.72
N LEU A 112 10.10 1.70 17.59
CA LEU A 112 8.68 1.41 17.66
C LEU A 112 8.08 1.95 18.96
N ASP A 113 8.63 1.54 20.11
CA ASP A 113 8.16 1.96 21.43
C ASP A 113 8.22 3.50 21.60
N HIS A 114 9.29 4.14 21.09
CA HIS A 114 9.47 5.59 21.15
C HIS A 114 8.44 6.34 20.29
N LEU A 115 8.22 5.90 19.05
CA LEU A 115 7.25 6.52 18.14
C LEU A 115 5.81 6.32 18.65
N GLU A 116 5.47 5.13 19.15
CA GLU A 116 4.14 4.87 19.74
C GLU A 116 3.87 5.79 20.94
N SER A 117 4.90 6.07 21.76
CA SER A 117 4.77 7.01 22.88
C SER A 117 4.61 8.46 22.42
N VAL A 118 5.39 8.92 21.43
CA VAL A 118 5.35 10.31 20.95
C VAL A 118 4.07 10.60 20.17
N LEU A 119 3.59 9.62 19.40
CA LEU A 119 2.43 9.75 18.52
C LEU A 119 1.14 9.21 19.15
N ALA A 120 1.11 9.01 20.46
CA ALA A 120 -0.04 8.40 21.16
C ALA A 120 -1.36 9.17 20.99
N ASN A 121 -1.29 10.48 20.73
CA ASN A 121 -2.46 11.34 20.53
C ASN A 121 -2.76 11.62 19.04
N GLU A 122 -1.97 11.06 18.13
CA GLU A 122 -2.11 11.27 16.69
C GLU A 122 -2.88 10.13 16.04
N VAL A 123 -3.61 10.42 14.95
CA VAL A 123 -4.43 9.44 14.23
C VAL A 123 -3.56 8.65 13.23
N VAL A 124 -2.51 8.03 13.73
CA VAL A 124 -1.50 7.30 12.95
C VAL A 124 -1.30 5.90 13.47
N THR A 125 -0.66 5.06 12.67
CA THR A 125 -0.23 3.72 13.07
C THR A 125 1.25 3.58 12.82
N VAL A 126 1.99 3.19 13.87
CA VAL A 126 3.38 2.77 13.77
C VAL A 126 3.38 1.26 13.58
N LYS A 127 4.06 0.76 12.55
CA LYS A 127 4.16 -0.66 12.26
C LYS A 127 5.60 -1.08 12.00
N ARG A 128 5.94 -2.24 12.53
CA ARG A 128 7.15 -2.96 12.15
C ARG A 128 6.87 -3.88 10.97
N GLY A 129 7.68 -3.75 9.92
CA GLY A 129 7.71 -4.64 8.77
C GLY A 129 9.03 -5.41 8.67
N GLN A 130 9.24 -6.09 7.55
CA GLN A 130 10.50 -6.76 7.28
C GLN A 130 11.60 -5.71 7.02
N PHE A 131 12.55 -5.61 7.93
CA PHE A 131 13.65 -4.64 7.91
C PHE A 131 13.22 -3.15 7.91
N ILE A 132 11.99 -2.85 8.33
CA ILE A 132 11.45 -1.48 8.32
C ILE A 132 10.63 -1.15 9.57
N ILE A 133 10.58 0.14 9.90
CA ILE A 133 9.54 0.77 10.72
C ILE A 133 8.80 1.77 9.85
N GLU A 134 7.48 1.67 9.77
CA GLU A 134 6.62 2.58 8.99
C GLU A 134 5.64 3.31 9.91
N VAL A 135 5.50 4.62 9.71
CA VAL A 135 4.43 5.43 10.28
C VAL A 135 3.55 5.92 9.14
N LYS A 136 2.23 5.71 9.27
CA LYS A 136 1.23 6.15 8.30
C LYS A 136 -0.10 6.48 8.98
N PRO A 137 -1.01 7.23 8.34
CA PRO A 137 -2.32 7.50 8.88
C PRO A 137 -3.09 6.22 9.20
N GLN A 138 -3.85 6.27 10.29
CA GLN A 138 -4.66 5.14 10.73
C GLN A 138 -5.78 4.88 9.71
N GLY A 139 -6.10 3.60 9.49
CA GLY A 139 -7.18 3.20 8.58
C GLY A 139 -6.80 3.20 7.10
N VAL A 140 -5.60 3.67 6.73
CA VAL A 140 -5.08 3.52 5.36
C VAL A 140 -4.69 2.08 5.12
N LYS A 141 -5.39 1.47 4.16
CA LYS A 141 -5.30 0.05 3.88
C LYS A 141 -5.56 -0.25 2.40
N LYS A 142 -4.89 -1.27 1.88
CA LYS A 142 -4.95 -1.64 0.46
C LYS A 142 -6.35 -2.08 0.03
N GLY A 143 -7.11 -2.66 0.97
CA GLY A 143 -8.49 -3.08 0.76
C GLY A 143 -9.45 -1.99 0.28
N ILE A 144 -9.25 -0.73 0.71
CA ILE A 144 -10.10 0.41 0.31
C ILE A 144 -10.08 0.60 -1.22
N VAL A 145 -8.95 0.30 -1.85
CA VAL A 145 -8.80 0.42 -3.30
C VAL A 145 -9.69 -0.60 -4.01
N VAL A 146 -9.69 -1.85 -3.52
CA VAL A 146 -10.54 -2.92 -4.06
C VAL A 146 -12.01 -2.52 -3.97
N GLU A 147 -12.45 -2.01 -2.81
CA GLU A 147 -13.84 -1.57 -2.62
C GLU A 147 -14.22 -0.44 -3.59
N LYS A 148 -13.35 0.56 -3.78
CA LYS A 148 -13.58 1.66 -4.73
C LYS A 148 -13.69 1.16 -6.17
N VAL A 149 -12.77 0.29 -6.61
CA VAL A 149 -12.78 -0.28 -7.96
C VAL A 149 -14.06 -1.08 -8.19
N PHE A 150 -14.43 -1.91 -7.22
CA PHE A 150 -15.62 -2.75 -7.30
C PHE A 150 -16.92 -1.94 -7.31
N THR A 151 -16.97 -0.88 -6.51
CA THR A 151 -18.10 0.06 -6.53
C THR A 151 -18.22 0.75 -7.89
N SER A 152 -17.11 1.17 -8.49
CA SER A 152 -17.11 1.74 -9.85
C SER A 152 -17.61 0.75 -10.90
N ILE A 153 -17.16 -0.51 -10.85
CA ILE A 153 -17.62 -1.56 -11.78
C ILE A 153 -19.13 -1.80 -11.63
N ALA A 154 -19.62 -1.87 -10.39
CA ALA A 154 -21.03 -2.08 -10.10
C ALA A 154 -21.91 -0.91 -10.59
N ASN A 155 -21.43 0.32 -10.43
CA ASN A 155 -22.14 1.53 -10.89
C ASN A 155 -22.22 1.62 -12.41
N ASP A 156 -21.24 1.07 -13.13
CA ASP A 156 -21.26 1.00 -14.60
C ASP A 156 -22.14 -0.16 -15.11
N GLU A 157 -22.89 -0.83 -14.23
CA GLU A 157 -23.70 -2.03 -14.51
C GLU A 157 -22.90 -3.18 -15.15
N ARG A 158 -21.57 -3.14 -15.02
CA ARG A 158 -20.67 -4.18 -15.49
C ARG A 158 -20.58 -5.28 -14.43
N LYS A 159 -20.39 -6.52 -14.87
CA LYS A 159 -20.12 -7.65 -13.99
C LYS A 159 -18.78 -8.26 -14.34
N ALA A 160 -18.00 -8.58 -13.32
CA ALA A 160 -16.76 -9.30 -13.51
C ALA A 160 -17.07 -10.79 -13.71
N ASP A 161 -16.54 -11.38 -14.78
CA ASP A 161 -16.54 -12.83 -15.01
C ASP A 161 -15.27 -13.50 -14.48
N PHE A 162 -14.24 -12.71 -14.19
CA PHE A 162 -12.96 -13.18 -13.68
C PHE A 162 -12.32 -12.12 -12.80
N VAL A 163 -11.79 -12.54 -11.63
CA VAL A 163 -11.02 -11.68 -10.73
C VAL A 163 -9.72 -12.38 -10.36
N LEU A 164 -8.61 -11.69 -10.56
CA LEU A 164 -7.28 -12.14 -10.15
C LEU A 164 -6.65 -11.11 -9.21
N CYS A 165 -6.27 -11.55 -8.03
CA CYS A 165 -5.52 -10.74 -7.07
C CYS A 165 -4.23 -11.47 -6.69
N ILE A 166 -3.12 -10.73 -6.65
CA ILE A 166 -1.79 -11.27 -6.36
C ILE A 166 -1.15 -10.36 -5.30
N GLY A 167 -0.66 -10.97 -4.23
CA GLY A 167 0.01 -10.29 -3.13
C GLY A 167 1.01 -11.19 -2.42
N ASP A 168 2.00 -10.56 -1.79
CA ASP A 168 3.14 -11.22 -1.15
C ASP A 168 3.31 -10.83 0.32
N ASP A 169 2.62 -9.78 0.78
CA ASP A 169 2.69 -9.28 2.16
C ASP A 169 1.38 -9.60 2.92
N ARG A 170 1.48 -9.71 4.25
CA ARG A 170 0.33 -9.75 5.15
C ARG A 170 -0.62 -8.55 4.95
N LEU A 171 -0.10 -7.41 4.51
CA LEU A 171 -0.93 -6.25 4.16
C LEU A 171 -1.84 -6.48 2.94
N ASP A 172 -1.58 -7.51 2.14
CA ASP A 172 -2.41 -7.88 0.98
C ASP A 172 -3.60 -8.76 1.34
N GLU A 173 -3.57 -9.42 2.51
CA GLU A 173 -4.64 -10.33 2.96
C GLU A 173 -6.02 -9.68 3.02
N GLU A 174 -6.06 -8.40 3.37
CA GLU A 174 -7.30 -7.64 3.41
C GLU A 174 -7.87 -7.37 2.01
N MET A 175 -7.03 -7.27 0.98
CA MET A 175 -7.53 -7.22 -0.40
C MET A 175 -8.25 -8.51 -0.75
N PHE A 176 -7.69 -9.67 -0.36
CA PHE A 176 -8.28 -10.96 -0.64
C PHE A 176 -9.62 -11.15 0.09
N GLU A 177 -9.68 -10.80 1.37
CA GLU A 177 -10.91 -10.88 2.17
C GLU A 177 -12.04 -10.02 1.58
N ILE A 178 -11.72 -8.79 1.17
CA ILE A 178 -12.71 -7.90 0.53
C ILE A 178 -13.16 -8.46 -0.80
N ILE A 179 -12.24 -9.04 -1.58
CA ILE A 179 -12.61 -9.67 -2.86
C ILE A 179 -13.63 -10.77 -2.63
N GLU A 180 -13.33 -11.72 -1.74
CA GLU A 180 -14.22 -12.84 -1.42
C GLU A 180 -15.61 -12.38 -0.97
N ASN A 181 -15.67 -11.36 -0.10
CA ASN A 181 -16.93 -10.81 0.39
C ASN A 181 -17.71 -10.07 -0.72
N ALA A 182 -17.00 -9.33 -1.57
CA ALA A 182 -17.62 -8.53 -2.63
C ALA A 182 -18.08 -9.36 -3.82
N MET A 183 -17.54 -10.57 -4.03
CA MET A 183 -17.92 -11.46 -5.16
C MET A 183 -19.43 -11.61 -5.27
N SER A 184 -20.15 -11.75 -4.16
CA SER A 184 -21.62 -11.88 -4.16
C SER A 184 -22.36 -10.71 -4.84
N ARG A 185 -21.74 -9.53 -4.92
CA ARG A 185 -22.35 -8.28 -5.42
C ARG A 185 -21.95 -7.94 -6.85
N ILE A 186 -20.72 -8.23 -7.24
CA ILE A 186 -20.13 -7.74 -8.49
C ILE A 186 -19.88 -8.82 -9.54
N ALA A 187 -19.92 -10.08 -9.13
CA ALA A 187 -19.62 -11.19 -10.00
C ALA A 187 -20.83 -11.59 -10.84
N SER A 188 -20.57 -12.06 -12.06
CA SER A 188 -21.56 -12.88 -12.75
C SER A 188 -21.71 -14.24 -12.03
N PRO A 189 -22.84 -14.96 -12.21
CA PRO A 189 -23.05 -16.26 -11.56
C PRO A 189 -22.01 -17.34 -11.86
N LYS A 190 -21.13 -17.12 -12.86
CA LYS A 190 -20.06 -18.03 -13.28
C LYS A 190 -18.67 -17.51 -12.96
N CYS A 191 -18.55 -16.41 -12.21
CA CYS A 191 -17.27 -15.78 -11.98
C CYS A 191 -16.33 -16.65 -11.15
N CYS A 192 -15.06 -16.68 -11.55
CA CYS A 192 -13.99 -17.28 -10.76
C CYS A 192 -13.10 -16.19 -10.16
N SER A 193 -12.89 -16.25 -8.84
CA SER A 193 -11.86 -15.45 -8.15
C SER A 193 -10.65 -16.32 -7.82
N PHE A 194 -9.47 -15.77 -8.04
CA PHE A 194 -8.20 -16.37 -7.63
C PHE A 194 -7.36 -15.35 -6.87
N CYS A 195 -7.01 -15.68 -5.63
CA CYS A 195 -6.07 -14.92 -4.80
C CYS A 195 -4.78 -15.73 -4.67
N LEU A 196 -3.67 -15.20 -5.18
CA LEU A 196 -2.35 -15.84 -5.08
C LEU A 196 -1.54 -15.20 -3.96
N HIS A 197 -1.20 -15.98 -2.95
CA HIS A 197 -0.45 -15.56 -1.77
C HIS A 197 0.98 -16.12 -1.87
N SER A 198 2.01 -15.27 -1.77
CA SER A 198 3.42 -15.70 -1.81
C SER A 198 4.09 -15.83 -0.42
N TRP A 199 3.36 -15.66 0.69
CA TRP A 199 3.98 -15.63 2.01
C TRP A 199 4.03 -17.01 2.70
N THR A 200 5.21 -17.43 3.17
CA THR A 200 5.34 -18.58 4.05
C THR A 200 4.84 -18.23 5.44
N LYS A 201 3.79 -18.92 5.94
CA LYS A 201 3.40 -18.89 7.36
C LYS A 201 4.57 -19.36 8.23
N THR A 202 5.45 -18.45 8.66
CA THR A 202 6.27 -18.68 9.85
C THR A 202 5.32 -18.63 11.04
N LYS A 203 5.11 -19.82 11.61
CA LYS A 203 4.36 -20.06 12.86
C LYS A 203 4.90 -19.23 14.01
#